data_AF-A0AAX4HN91-F1
#
_entry.id   AF-A0AAX4HN91-F1
#
_cell.length_a   1.000
_cell.length_b   1.000
_cell.length_c   1.000
_cell.angle_alpha   90.00
_cell.angle_beta   90.00
_cell.angle_gamma   90.00
#
_symmetry.space_group_name_H-M   'P 1'
#
loop_
_entity.id
_entity.type
_entity.pdbx_description
1 polymer ?
#
loop_
_entity_poly.entity_id
_entity_poly.type
_entity_poly.pdbx_seq_one_letter_code
_entity_poly.pdbx_strand_id
1 'polypeptide(L)'
;MKFIEKHSRILRICHWFNFFFLFLMIWSGILIYWAHQAYIVVPENVAEQLGIDHRLAEGMGWHFFIMWPFALNGIVYVVYLALSGDWKFLFPDRQSFREVIPVVLHDLKLRSHAPPIRGKYNAAQRVAYFMVILMGLGSLLTGLAIYKPVQVGWLTALLGGYPFARFLHFILMLGFVFFFIIHVIQVLRAGWNNLRSMIAGYEIE
;
A
#
# COMPACT_ATOMS: atom_id res chain seq x y z
N MET A 1 -11.84 12.62 -30.64
CA MET A 1 -11.81 12.26 -29.21
C MET A 1 -12.12 10.78 -29.11
N LYS A 2 -11.11 9.94 -28.93
CA LYS A 2 -11.30 8.49 -28.75
C LYS A 2 -11.26 8.16 -27.25
N PHE A 3 -12.19 7.33 -26.80
CA PHE A 3 -12.20 6.82 -25.43
C PHE A 3 -11.64 5.40 -25.44
N ILE A 4 -10.49 5.20 -24.77
CA ILE A 4 -9.87 3.88 -24.65
C ILE A 4 -10.04 3.41 -23.21
N GLU A 5 -10.62 2.23 -23.01
CA GLU A 5 -10.76 1.64 -21.67
C GLU A 5 -9.37 1.27 -21.14
N LYS A 6 -8.97 1.91 -20.05
CA LYS A 6 -7.67 1.69 -19.39
C LYS A 6 -7.81 0.81 -18.15
N HIS A 7 -8.91 1.00 -17.40
CA HIS A 7 -9.16 0.33 -16.13
C HIS A 7 -10.60 -0.18 -16.03
N SER A 8 -10.75 -1.48 -15.77
CA SER A 8 -12.04 -2.11 -15.55
C SER A 8 -12.75 -1.51 -14.32
N ARG A 9 -14.08 -1.64 -14.28
CA ARG A 9 -14.89 -1.12 -13.15
C ARG A 9 -14.48 -1.73 -11.81
N ILE A 10 -14.27 -3.04 -11.76
CA ILE A 10 -13.90 -3.76 -10.53
C ILE A 10 -12.55 -3.26 -10.01
N LEU A 11 -11.56 -3.14 -10.89
CA LEU A 11 -10.22 -2.68 -10.52
C LEU A 11 -10.26 -1.26 -9.93
N ARG A 12 -11.07 -0.36 -10.50
CA ARG A 12 -11.27 1.00 -9.98
C ARG A 12 -11.94 1.02 -8.61
N ILE A 13 -13.01 0.25 -8.44
CA ILE A 13 -13.73 0.15 -7.16
C ILE A 13 -12.79 -0.36 -6.08
N CYS A 14 -12.11 -1.49 -6.32
CA CYS A 14 -11.17 -2.06 -5.38
C CYS A 14 -10.02 -1.10 -5.05
N HIS A 15 -9.52 -0.34 -6.03
CA HIS A 15 -8.48 0.66 -5.79
C HIS A 15 -8.93 1.79 -4.86
N TRP A 16 -10.11 2.38 -5.09
CA TRP A 16 -10.58 3.49 -4.25
C TRP A 16 -10.91 3.03 -2.83
N PHE A 17 -11.47 1.83 -2.67
CA PHE A 17 -11.62 1.21 -1.35
C PHE A 17 -10.27 0.93 -0.70
N ASN A 18 -9.28 0.41 -1.45
CA ASN A 18 -7.92 0.20 -0.94
C ASN A 18 -7.28 1.50 -0.47
N PHE A 19 -7.40 2.58 -1.25
CA PHE A 19 -6.89 3.89 -0.87
C PHE A 19 -7.48 4.33 0.48
N PHE A 20 -8.80 4.26 0.62
CA PHE A 20 -9.50 4.68 1.84
C PHE A 20 -9.13 3.80 3.04
N PHE A 21 -9.21 2.48 2.90
CA PHE A 21 -8.90 1.56 3.98
C PHE A 21 -7.42 1.60 4.36
N LEU A 22 -6.50 1.66 3.40
CA LEU A 22 -5.06 1.75 3.69
C LEU A 22 -4.74 3.04 4.46
N PHE A 23 -5.34 4.17 4.06
CA PHE A 23 -5.18 5.43 4.77
C PHE A 23 -5.63 5.32 6.24
N LEU A 24 -6.81 4.75 6.48
CA LEU A 24 -7.32 4.53 7.84
C LEU A 24 -6.50 3.52 8.65
N MET A 25 -5.97 2.47 8.00
CA MET A 25 -5.09 1.49 8.63
C MET A 25 -3.76 2.12 9.06
N ILE A 26 -3.17 2.98 8.23
CA ILE A 26 -1.96 3.74 8.56
C ILE A 26 -2.26 4.70 9.71
N TRP A 27 -3.34 5.49 9.61
CA TRP A 27 -3.72 6.45 10.65
C TRP A 27 -3.94 5.77 12.02
N SER A 28 -4.72 4.70 12.05
CA SER A 28 -4.96 3.93 13.28
C SER A 28 -3.71 3.21 13.78
N GLY A 29 -2.84 2.73 12.89
CA GLY A 29 -1.55 2.14 13.24
C GLY A 29 -0.59 3.15 13.90
N ILE A 30 -0.57 4.40 13.42
CA ILE A 30 0.18 5.50 14.03
C ILE A 30 -0.35 5.79 15.44
N LEU A 31 -1.67 5.80 15.66
CA LEU A 31 -2.24 5.96 17.01
C LEU A 31 -1.79 4.84 17.97
N ILE A 32 -1.73 3.59 17.50
CA ILE A 32 -1.23 2.46 18.29
C ILE A 32 0.27 2.64 18.63
N TYR A 33 1.06 3.17 17.70
CA TYR A 33 2.50 3.36 17.88
C TYR A 33 2.84 4.54 18.81
N TRP A 34 2.22 5.70 18.59
CA TRP A 34 2.40 6.90 19.41
C TRP A 34 1.73 6.83 20.79
N ALA A 35 0.91 5.81 21.04
CA ALA A 35 0.44 5.54 22.40
C ALA A 35 1.56 5.17 23.38
N HIS A 36 2.75 4.77 22.89
CA HIS A 36 3.91 4.54 23.73
C HIS A 36 4.86 5.74 23.68
N GLN A 37 5.01 6.44 24.82
CA GLN A 37 5.74 7.70 24.93
C GLN A 37 7.17 7.66 24.35
N ALA A 38 7.88 6.53 24.43
CA ALA A 38 9.23 6.40 23.89
C ALA A 38 9.34 6.62 22.37
N TYR A 39 8.21 6.68 21.65
CA TYR A 39 8.16 6.88 20.20
C TYR A 39 7.51 8.19 19.77
N ILE A 40 7.13 9.05 20.71
CA ILE A 40 6.59 10.38 20.40
C ILE A 40 7.78 11.28 20.04
N VAL A 41 7.80 11.77 18.80
CA VAL A 41 8.87 12.66 18.27
C VAL A 41 8.59 14.13 18.61
N VAL A 42 7.44 14.41 19.20
CA VAL A 42 6.93 15.73 19.54
C VAL A 42 7.14 15.99 21.04
N PRO A 43 7.52 17.21 21.46
CA PRO A 43 7.62 17.55 22.88
C PRO A 43 6.35 17.19 23.68
N GLU A 44 6.52 16.68 24.91
CA GLU A 44 5.42 16.17 25.75
C GLU A 44 4.28 17.17 25.91
N ASN A 45 4.60 18.45 26.12
CA ASN A 45 3.63 19.53 26.26
C ASN A 45 2.74 19.74 25.02
N VAL A 46 3.24 19.45 23.83
CA VAL A 46 2.48 19.54 22.57
C VAL A 46 1.69 18.26 22.33
N ALA A 47 2.25 17.11 22.70
CA ALA A 47 1.55 15.82 22.61
C ALA A 47 0.31 15.78 23.50
N GLU A 48 0.42 16.27 24.74
CA GLU A 48 -0.66 16.37 25.73
C GLU A 48 -1.75 17.35 25.26
N GLN A 49 -1.38 18.52 24.74
CA GLN A 49 -2.33 19.50 24.22
C GLN A 49 -3.13 19.00 23.01
N LEU A 50 -2.51 18.13 22.20
CA LEU A 50 -3.15 17.53 21.02
C LEU A 50 -3.89 16.22 21.36
N GLY A 51 -3.82 15.75 22.62
CA GLY A 51 -4.41 14.49 23.07
C GLY A 51 -3.87 13.29 22.27
N ILE A 52 -2.59 13.31 21.92
CA ILE A 52 -1.93 12.23 21.14
C ILE A 52 -1.53 11.09 22.07
N ASP A 53 -1.26 11.41 23.32
CA ASP A 53 -0.99 10.50 24.42
C ASP A 53 -2.24 9.69 24.81
N HIS A 54 -2.02 8.41 25.10
CA HIS A 54 -3.03 7.48 25.65
C HIS A 54 -4.18 7.02 24.75
N ARG A 55 -4.16 7.27 23.43
CA ARG A 55 -5.21 6.80 22.49
C ARG A 55 -5.06 5.33 22.02
N LEU A 56 -4.40 4.47 22.80
CA LEU A 56 -4.14 3.07 22.43
C LEU A 56 -5.42 2.29 22.15
N ALA A 57 -6.40 2.38 23.06
CA ALA A 57 -7.65 1.64 22.96
C ALA A 57 -8.44 2.04 21.72
N GLU A 58 -8.48 3.34 21.43
CA GLU A 58 -9.14 3.87 20.24
C GLU A 58 -8.42 3.44 18.96
N GLY A 59 -7.09 3.57 18.91
CA GLY A 59 -6.28 3.12 17.78
C GLY A 59 -6.50 1.65 17.47
N MET A 60 -6.45 0.79 18.49
CA MET A 60 -6.73 -0.65 18.35
C MET A 60 -8.16 -0.92 17.88
N GLY A 61 -9.15 -0.22 18.44
CA GLY A 61 -10.56 -0.37 18.05
C GLY A 61 -10.79 -0.09 16.57
N TRP A 62 -10.32 1.05 16.07
CA TRP A 62 -10.40 1.39 14.66
C TRP A 62 -9.59 0.45 13.78
N HIS A 63 -8.37 0.11 14.19
CA HIS A 63 -7.49 -0.73 13.38
C HIS A 63 -8.10 -2.12 13.15
N PHE A 64 -8.59 -2.78 14.20
CA PHE A 64 -9.20 -4.10 14.07
C PHE A 64 -10.54 -4.07 13.34
N PHE A 65 -11.31 -2.98 13.47
CA PHE A 65 -12.54 -2.80 12.70
C PHE A 65 -12.26 -2.66 11.20
N ILE A 66 -11.31 -1.79 10.81
CA ILE A 66 -10.98 -1.50 9.40
C ILE A 66 -10.17 -2.63 8.75
N MET A 67 -9.43 -3.42 9.53
CA MET A 67 -8.68 -4.58 9.06
C MET A 67 -9.54 -5.55 8.24
N TRP A 68 -10.78 -5.81 8.67
CA TRP A 68 -11.66 -6.77 7.99
C TRP A 68 -12.13 -6.29 6.60
N PRO A 69 -12.70 -5.08 6.44
CA PRO A 69 -12.97 -4.51 5.12
C PRO A 69 -11.73 -4.43 4.22
N PHE A 70 -10.57 -4.06 4.79
CA PHE A 70 -9.32 -4.00 4.04
C PHE A 70 -8.91 -5.39 3.51
N ALA A 71 -8.93 -6.41 4.37
CA ALA A 71 -8.61 -7.78 4.01
C ALA A 71 -9.57 -8.33 2.95
N LEU A 72 -10.88 -8.11 3.13
CA LEU A 72 -11.90 -8.54 2.16
C LEU A 72 -11.71 -7.88 0.79
N ASN A 73 -11.49 -6.56 0.77
CA ASN A 73 -11.25 -5.84 -0.48
C ASN A 73 -9.95 -6.32 -1.18
N GLY A 74 -8.90 -6.60 -0.40
CA GLY A 74 -7.67 -7.20 -0.90
C GLY A 74 -7.88 -8.59 -1.51
N ILE A 75 -8.66 -9.45 -0.86
CA ILE A 75 -9.01 -10.78 -1.39
C ILE A 75 -9.79 -10.65 -2.70
N VAL A 76 -10.82 -9.79 -2.75
CA VAL A 76 -11.59 -9.54 -3.97
C VAL A 76 -10.68 -9.07 -5.11
N TYR A 77 -9.74 -8.17 -4.81
CA TYR A 77 -8.77 -7.67 -5.78
C TYR A 77 -7.86 -8.78 -6.31
N VAL A 78 -7.30 -9.63 -5.43
CA VAL A 78 -6.41 -10.74 -5.84
C VAL A 78 -7.18 -11.81 -6.63
N VAL A 79 -8.40 -12.15 -6.22
CA VAL A 79 -9.26 -13.09 -6.96
C VAL A 79 -9.59 -12.52 -8.33
N TYR A 80 -9.93 -11.24 -8.42
CA TYR A 80 -10.17 -10.57 -9.70
C TYR A 80 -8.95 -10.67 -10.61
N LEU A 81 -7.76 -10.33 -10.11
CA LEU A 81 -6.51 -10.43 -10.89
C LEU A 81 -6.25 -11.85 -11.39
N ALA A 82 -6.48 -12.87 -10.55
CA ALA A 82 -6.29 -14.27 -10.91
C ALA A 82 -7.27 -14.71 -12.02
N LEU A 83 -8.54 -14.31 -11.93
CA LEU A 83 -9.58 -14.68 -12.90
C LEU A 83 -9.50 -13.90 -14.21
N SER A 84 -9.18 -12.60 -14.17
CA SER A 84 -9.07 -11.76 -15.37
C SER A 84 -7.78 -12.01 -16.16
N GLY A 85 -6.75 -12.55 -15.50
CA GLY A 85 -5.41 -12.69 -16.08
C GLY A 85 -4.58 -11.41 -16.04
N ASP A 86 -5.10 -10.32 -15.45
CA ASP A 86 -4.39 -9.04 -15.34
C ASP A 86 -3.12 -9.12 -14.50
N TRP A 87 -2.98 -10.16 -13.67
CA TRP A 87 -1.76 -10.44 -12.91
C TRP A 87 -0.50 -10.50 -13.81
N LYS A 88 -0.65 -10.88 -15.09
CA LYS A 88 0.45 -10.93 -16.07
C LYS A 88 1.05 -9.55 -16.36
N PHE A 89 0.25 -8.48 -16.23
CA PHE A 89 0.75 -7.10 -16.38
C PHE A 89 1.50 -6.61 -15.14
N LEU A 90 1.27 -7.24 -13.99
CA LEU A 90 1.85 -6.86 -12.70
C LEU A 90 3.11 -7.68 -12.38
N PHE A 91 3.22 -8.90 -12.89
CA PHE A 91 4.34 -9.78 -12.58
C PHE A 91 5.66 -9.22 -13.15
N PRO A 92 6.67 -8.91 -12.30
CA PRO A 92 7.92 -8.33 -12.77
C PRO A 92 8.80 -9.39 -13.45
N ASP A 93 9.26 -9.11 -14.67
CA ASP A 93 10.26 -9.93 -15.34
C ASP A 93 11.70 -9.46 -15.01
N ARG A 94 12.71 -10.19 -15.49
CA ARG A 94 14.13 -9.86 -15.28
C ARG A 94 14.51 -8.47 -15.82
N GLN A 95 13.84 -7.98 -16.87
CA GLN A 95 14.11 -6.67 -17.44
C GLN A 95 13.51 -5.57 -16.54
N SER A 96 12.36 -5.83 -15.92
CA SER A 96 11.76 -4.94 -14.93
C SER A 96 12.75 -4.57 -13.83
N PHE A 97 13.42 -5.56 -13.24
CA PHE A 97 14.40 -5.28 -12.18
C PHE A 97 15.61 -4.49 -12.66
N ARG A 98 16.05 -4.69 -13.90
CA ARG A 98 17.15 -3.92 -14.52
C ARG A 98 16.76 -2.48 -14.84
N GLU A 99 15.51 -2.27 -15.24
CA GLU A 99 14.99 -0.98 -15.71
C GLU A 99 14.38 -0.12 -14.60
N VAL A 100 14.11 -0.66 -13.40
CA VAL A 100 13.58 0.12 -12.27
C VAL A 100 14.45 1.33 -11.95
N ILE A 101 15.77 1.15 -11.75
CA ILE A 101 16.68 2.26 -11.42
C ILE A 101 16.71 3.30 -12.56
N PRO A 102 16.91 2.91 -13.83
CA PRO A 102 16.74 3.79 -14.99
C PRO A 102 15.44 4.61 -15.00
N VAL A 103 14.29 3.98 -14.73
CA VAL A 103 12.99 4.63 -14.74
C VAL A 103 12.89 5.62 -13.57
N VAL A 104 13.30 5.23 -12.37
CA VAL A 104 13.29 6.11 -11.20
C VAL A 104 14.20 7.33 -11.42
N LEU A 105 15.39 7.15 -11.99
CA LEU A 105 16.29 8.26 -12.30
C LEU A 105 15.71 9.21 -13.36
N HIS A 106 15.04 8.67 -14.37
CA HIS A 106 14.32 9.48 -15.36
C HIS A 106 13.15 10.23 -14.70
N ASP A 107 12.37 9.56 -13.86
CA ASP A 107 11.29 10.18 -13.09
C ASP A 107 11.84 11.30 -12.20
N LEU A 108 13.01 11.15 -11.58
CA LEU A 108 13.64 12.22 -10.79
C LEU A 108 14.28 13.34 -11.63
N LYS A 109 14.13 13.33 -12.97
CA LYS A 109 14.80 14.24 -13.91
C LYS A 109 16.33 14.20 -13.85
N LEU A 110 16.90 13.15 -13.26
CA LEU A 110 18.35 12.90 -13.19
C LEU A 110 18.87 12.18 -14.45
N ARG A 111 17.97 11.77 -15.34
CA ARG A 111 18.28 11.15 -16.63
C ARG A 111 17.34 11.70 -17.71
N SER A 112 17.89 12.08 -18.86
CA SER A 112 17.13 12.67 -19.97
C SER A 112 16.38 11.64 -20.84
N HIS A 113 16.86 10.39 -20.87
CA HIS A 113 16.28 9.35 -21.73
C HIS A 113 15.32 8.47 -20.94
N ALA A 114 14.06 8.43 -21.38
CA ALA A 114 13.05 7.52 -20.87
C ALA A 114 13.34 6.08 -21.32
N PRO A 115 13.38 5.09 -20.40
CA PRO A 115 13.39 3.68 -20.77
C PRO A 115 12.12 3.30 -21.54
N PRO A 116 12.18 2.32 -22.46
CA PRO A 116 11.02 1.92 -23.25
C PRO A 116 9.92 1.33 -22.36
N ILE A 117 8.67 1.78 -22.55
CA ILE A 117 7.51 1.19 -21.88
C ILE A 117 7.12 -0.09 -22.61
N ARG A 118 7.25 -1.23 -21.94
CA ARG A 118 6.90 -2.56 -22.47
C ARG A 118 5.59 -3.04 -21.85
N GLY A 119 4.47 -2.67 -22.48
CA GLY A 119 3.12 -3.06 -22.05
C GLY A 119 2.39 -1.95 -21.31
N LYS A 120 1.50 -2.33 -20.38
CA LYS A 120 0.56 -1.42 -19.72
C LYS A 120 1.21 -0.49 -18.69
N TYR A 121 2.28 -0.96 -18.03
CA TYR A 121 2.95 -0.26 -16.94
C TYR A 121 4.45 -0.16 -17.21
N ASN A 122 5.08 0.91 -16.71
CA ASN A 122 6.54 1.01 -16.75
C ASN A 122 7.19 0.04 -15.74
N ALA A 123 8.51 -0.16 -15.86
CA ALA A 123 9.23 -1.12 -15.02
C ALA A 123 9.11 -0.84 -13.51
N ALA A 124 9.21 0.44 -13.11
CA ALA A 124 9.12 0.85 -11.71
C ALA A 124 7.70 0.65 -11.14
N GLN A 125 6.66 1.02 -11.90
CA GLN A 125 5.26 0.81 -11.56
C GLN A 125 4.97 -0.69 -11.40
N ARG A 126 5.41 -1.53 -12.34
CA ARG A 126 5.19 -2.98 -12.28
C ARG A 126 5.79 -3.59 -11.02
N VAL A 127 7.04 -3.25 -10.69
CA VAL A 127 7.68 -3.71 -9.45
C VAL A 127 6.94 -3.16 -8.22
N ALA A 128 6.59 -1.87 -8.20
CA ALA A 128 5.89 -1.27 -7.07
C ALA A 128 4.52 -1.90 -6.82
N TYR A 129 3.74 -2.15 -7.87
CA TYR A 129 2.42 -2.79 -7.76
C TYR A 129 2.50 -4.25 -7.35
N PHE A 130 3.51 -4.98 -7.82
CA PHE A 130 3.75 -6.34 -7.34
C PHE A 130 4.14 -6.34 -5.85
N MET A 131 5.05 -5.44 -5.46
CA MET A 131 5.51 -5.34 -4.07
C MET A 131 4.39 -4.92 -3.13
N VAL A 132 3.53 -3.97 -3.49
CA VAL A 132 2.43 -3.54 -2.61
C VAL A 132 1.41 -4.66 -2.36
N ILE A 133 1.20 -5.57 -3.33
CA ILE A 133 0.37 -6.77 -3.13
C ILE A 133 1.04 -7.73 -2.13
N LEU A 134 2.34 -7.98 -2.27
CA LEU A 134 3.09 -8.81 -1.32
C LEU A 134 3.13 -8.20 0.08
N MET A 135 3.28 -6.88 0.18
CA MET A 135 3.21 -6.15 1.44
C MET A 135 1.81 -6.28 2.06
N GLY A 136 0.75 -6.20 1.25
CA GLY A 136 -0.63 -6.45 1.69
C GLY A 136 -0.77 -7.82 2.32
N LEU A 137 -0.31 -8.87 1.63
CA LEU A 137 -0.30 -10.23 2.17
C LEU A 137 0.54 -10.34 3.46
N GLY A 138 1.74 -9.77 3.47
CA GLY A 138 2.61 -9.74 4.65
C GLY A 138 1.97 -9.05 5.84
N SER A 139 1.24 -7.95 5.62
CA SER A 139 0.52 -7.22 6.67
C SER A 139 -0.68 -8.00 7.18
N LEU A 140 -1.40 -8.73 6.33
CA LEU A 140 -2.45 -9.63 6.78
C LEU A 140 -1.88 -10.75 7.68
N LEU A 141 -0.78 -11.39 7.25
CA LEU A 141 -0.16 -12.48 8.01
C LEU A 141 0.39 -12.01 9.36
N THR A 142 1.20 -10.94 9.35
CA THR A 142 1.75 -10.36 10.58
C THR A 142 0.65 -9.78 11.47
N GLY A 143 -0.37 -9.14 10.88
CA GLY A 143 -1.53 -8.61 11.60
C GLY A 143 -2.33 -9.69 12.30
N LEU A 144 -2.62 -10.82 11.64
CA LEU A 144 -3.30 -11.97 12.25
C LEU A 144 -2.48 -12.57 13.39
N ALA A 145 -1.16 -12.69 13.23
CA ALA A 145 -0.26 -13.19 14.26
C ALA A 145 -0.23 -12.30 15.52
N ILE A 146 -0.45 -10.99 15.36
CA ILE A 146 -0.53 -10.01 16.47
C ILE A 146 -1.94 -9.96 17.05
N TYR A 147 -2.97 -10.06 16.21
CA TYR A 147 -4.37 -9.97 16.61
C TYR A 147 -4.81 -11.20 17.42
N LYS A 148 -4.44 -12.41 16.97
CA LYS A 148 -4.83 -13.68 17.61
C LYS A 148 -3.63 -14.60 17.92
N PRO A 149 -2.63 -14.16 18.69
CA PRO A 149 -1.38 -14.91 18.89
C PRO A 149 -1.56 -16.29 19.53
N VAL A 150 -2.64 -16.51 20.29
CA VAL A 150 -2.96 -17.81 20.88
C VAL A 150 -3.64 -18.74 19.86
N GLN A 151 -4.58 -18.23 19.06
CA GLN A 151 -5.34 -19.06 18.10
C GLN A 151 -4.50 -19.41 16.87
N VAL A 152 -3.61 -18.50 16.43
CA VAL A 152 -2.69 -18.71 15.30
C VAL A 152 -1.23 -18.72 15.76
N GLY A 153 -0.94 -19.29 16.93
CA GLY A 153 0.41 -19.29 17.51
C GLY A 153 1.49 -19.91 16.63
N TRP A 154 1.13 -20.86 15.75
CA TRP A 154 2.05 -21.41 14.74
C TRP A 154 2.55 -20.34 13.76
N LEU A 155 1.70 -19.39 13.37
CA LEU A 155 2.06 -18.29 12.48
C LEU A 155 2.94 -17.29 13.22
N THR A 156 2.61 -16.99 14.47
CA THR A 156 3.44 -16.15 15.34
C THR A 156 4.83 -16.75 15.53
N ALA A 157 4.94 -18.07 15.72
CA ALA A 157 6.22 -18.77 15.82
C ALA A 157 7.01 -18.73 14.49
N LEU A 158 6.35 -18.96 13.35
CA LEU A 158 6.98 -18.87 12.02
C LEU A 158 7.54 -17.48 11.73
N LEU A 159 6.85 -16.44 12.21
CA LEU A 159 7.27 -15.04 12.12
C LEU A 159 8.25 -14.63 13.24
N GLY A 160 8.96 -15.56 13.87
CA GLY A 160 10.00 -15.25 14.86
C GLY A 160 9.48 -14.81 16.24
N GLY A 161 8.21 -15.07 16.54
CA GLY A 161 7.56 -14.71 17.81
C GLY A 161 6.81 -13.38 17.75
N TYR A 162 6.04 -13.11 18.81
CA TYR A 162 5.17 -11.93 18.90
C TYR A 162 5.92 -10.58 18.74
N PRO A 163 7.10 -10.37 19.39
CA PRO A 163 7.85 -9.12 19.21
C PRO A 163 8.33 -8.92 17.77
N PHE A 164 8.83 -9.98 17.13
CA PHE A 164 9.33 -9.88 15.75
C PHE A 164 8.18 -9.69 14.75
N ALA A 165 7.03 -10.35 14.96
CA ALA A 165 5.83 -10.12 14.16
C ALA A 165 5.37 -8.64 14.23
N ARG A 166 5.37 -8.02 15.41
CA ARG A 166 5.09 -6.58 15.57
C ARG A 166 6.10 -5.70 14.85
N PHE A 167 7.38 -6.02 14.94
CA PHE A 167 8.43 -5.30 14.23
C PHE A 167 8.23 -5.39 12.70
N LEU A 168 8.01 -6.59 12.16
CA LEU A 168 7.74 -6.79 10.73
C LEU A 168 6.49 -6.02 10.28
N HIS A 169 5.41 -6.06 11.06
CA HIS A 169 4.19 -5.32 10.76
C HIS A 169 4.43 -3.80 10.72
N PHE A 170 5.24 -3.28 11.64
CA PHE A 170 5.64 -1.88 11.66
C PHE A 170 6.49 -1.50 10.44
N ILE A 171 7.47 -2.32 10.06
CA ILE A 171 8.26 -2.10 8.85
C ILE A 171 7.38 -2.10 7.59
N LEU A 172 6.38 -2.98 7.51
CA LEU A 172 5.41 -2.99 6.42
C LEU A 172 4.57 -1.71 6.38
N MET A 173 4.11 -1.22 7.55
CA MET A 173 3.42 0.07 7.65
C MET A 173 4.28 1.22 7.12
N LEU A 174 5.56 1.29 7.51
CA LEU A 174 6.49 2.30 6.96
C LEU A 174 6.65 2.16 5.45
N GLY A 175 6.74 0.93 4.94
CA GLY A 175 6.75 0.67 3.51
C GLY A 175 5.50 1.19 2.80
N PHE A 176 4.31 1.02 3.38
CA PHE A 176 3.07 1.55 2.81
C PHE A 176 3.03 3.07 2.82
N VAL A 177 3.49 3.72 3.90
CA VAL A 177 3.61 5.19 3.95
C VAL A 177 4.51 5.68 2.82
N PHE A 178 5.68 5.06 2.64
CA PHE A 178 6.62 5.40 1.57
C PHE A 178 6.00 5.20 0.18
N PHE A 179 5.37 4.04 -0.06
CA PHE A 179 4.67 3.76 -1.31
C PHE A 179 3.57 4.80 -1.59
N PHE A 180 2.75 5.12 -0.59
CA PHE A 180 1.64 6.04 -0.73
C PHE A 180 2.12 7.45 -1.13
N ILE A 181 3.16 7.95 -0.46
CA ILE A 181 3.75 9.26 -0.78
C ILE A 181 4.27 9.29 -2.22
N ILE A 182 5.07 8.30 -2.61
CA ILE A 182 5.63 8.24 -3.96
C ILE A 182 4.53 8.10 -5.01
N HIS A 183 3.54 7.26 -4.75
CA HIS A 183 2.43 7.02 -5.66
C HIS A 183 1.64 8.30 -5.91
N VAL A 184 1.30 9.06 -4.86
CA VAL A 184 0.59 10.35 -4.99
C VAL A 184 1.44 11.35 -5.79
N ILE A 185 2.74 11.44 -5.53
CA ILE A 185 3.65 12.29 -6.31
C ILE A 185 3.64 11.90 -7.79
N GLN A 186 3.68 10.60 -8.11
CA GLN A 186 3.61 10.12 -9.49
C GLN A 186 2.28 10.48 -10.15
N VAL A 187 1.15 10.36 -9.45
CA VAL A 187 -0.18 10.73 -9.96
C VAL A 187 -0.25 12.22 -10.26
N LEU A 188 0.23 13.07 -9.35
CA LEU A 188 0.27 14.53 -9.56
C LEU A 188 1.11 14.92 -10.78
N ARG A 189 2.22 14.21 -11.02
CA ARG A 189 3.10 14.44 -12.17
C ARG A 189 2.55 13.89 -13.48
N ALA A 190 1.80 12.79 -13.43
CA ALA A 190 1.19 12.16 -14.60
C ALA A 190 -0.02 12.97 -15.15
N GLY A 191 -0.53 13.93 -14.38
CA GLY A 191 -1.54 14.89 -14.79
C GLY A 191 -2.97 14.37 -14.78
N TRP A 192 -3.90 15.26 -15.14
CA TRP A 192 -5.35 15.04 -15.00
C TRP A 192 -5.89 13.85 -15.80
N ASN A 193 -5.35 13.57 -16.99
CA ASN A 193 -5.86 12.47 -17.83
C ASN A 193 -5.66 11.11 -17.14
N ASN A 194 -4.53 10.91 -16.46
CA ASN A 194 -4.26 9.69 -15.69
C ASN A 194 -5.20 9.56 -14.48
N LEU A 195 -5.37 10.63 -13.70
CA LEU A 195 -6.30 10.63 -12.56
C LEU A 195 -7.74 10.34 -13.01
N ARG A 196 -8.19 11.03 -14.07
CA ARG A 196 -9.51 10.82 -14.67
C ARG A 196 -9.70 9.38 -15.15
N SER A 197 -8.67 8.77 -15.75
CA SER A 197 -8.77 7.37 -16.19
C SER A 197 -9.01 6.41 -15.01
N MET A 198 -8.52 6.75 -13.82
CA MET A 198 -8.74 5.95 -12.61
C MET A 198 -10.13 6.16 -11.99
N ILE A 199 -10.75 7.31 -12.24
CA ILE A 199 -12.12 7.61 -11.79
C ILE A 199 -13.13 7.07 -12.81
N ALA A 200 -13.00 7.45 -14.08
CA ALA A 200 -13.95 7.20 -15.16
C ALA A 200 -13.71 5.89 -15.93
N GLY A 201 -12.48 5.36 -15.91
CA GLY A 201 -12.09 4.14 -16.61
C GLY A 201 -11.51 4.34 -18.01
N TYR A 202 -11.60 5.57 -18.54
CA TYR A 202 -11.23 5.88 -19.92
C TYR A 202 -10.18 6.99 -19.99
N GLU A 203 -9.19 6.78 -20.85
CA GLU A 203 -8.24 7.81 -21.27
C GLU A 203 -8.77 8.53 -22.51
N ILE A 204 -8.52 9.84 -22.61
CA ILE A 204 -8.89 10.65 -23.77
C ILE A 204 -7.66 10.81 -24.65
N GLU A 205 -7.79 10.37 -25.90
CA GLU A 205 -6.90 10.71 -27.03
C GLU A 205 -7.53 11.75 -27.97
#